data_AF-A0A4R4SEZ4-F1
#
_entry.id   AF-A0A4R4SEZ4-F1
#
_cell.length_a   1.000
_cell.length_b   1.000
_cell.length_c   1.000
_cell.angle_alpha   90.00
_cell.angle_beta   90.00
_cell.angle_gamma   90.00
#
_symmetry.space_group_name_H-M   'P 1'
#
loop_
_entity.id
_entity.type
_entity.pdbx_description
1 polymer ?
#
loop_
_entity_poly.entity_id
_entity_poly.type
_entity_poly.pdbx_seq_one_letter_code
_entity_poly.pdbx_strand_id
1 'polypeptide(L)'
;PKDLASLGRPLPAPPHGGAPTTATLRWSSDRGWVDRGSPDEAPETAALPMLSQLTTAEQRWADREEDITAVSGDPFEVGQVFARRWAERLVSTNHLDRLSTEYPRIPHRIDGELLRYAARFGLLAHKDDQIDEQDRYAIRAGFWREVDLRTGVERAS
;
A
#
# COMPACT_ATOMS: atom_id res chain seq x y z
N PRO A 1 -38.92 -40.17 32.12
CA PRO A 1 -38.49 -41.48 32.63
C PRO A 1 -39.19 -42.64 31.92
N LYS A 2 -38.44 -43.41 31.11
CA LYS A 2 -38.71 -44.82 30.81
C LYS A 2 -37.37 -45.47 30.42
N ASP A 3 -36.76 -46.11 31.41
CA ASP A 3 -35.61 -46.99 31.26
C ASP A 3 -36.01 -48.34 30.64
N LEU A 4 -34.98 -49.04 30.15
CA LEU A 4 -34.71 -50.50 30.06
C LEU A 4 -33.80 -50.71 28.82
N ALA A 5 -32.46 -50.74 28.94
CA ALA A 5 -31.62 -51.89 29.36
C ALA A 5 -31.86 -53.13 28.46
N SER A 6 -30.91 -53.86 27.86
CA SER A 6 -29.46 -53.94 28.00
C SER A 6 -28.86 -54.91 26.95
N LEU A 7 -27.62 -54.61 26.53
CA LEU A 7 -26.44 -55.50 26.36
C LEU A 7 -26.46 -56.74 25.43
N GLY A 8 -25.55 -56.73 24.46
CA GLY A 8 -24.87 -57.90 23.87
C GLY A 8 -23.53 -57.49 23.22
N ARG A 9 -22.42 -58.09 23.65
CA ARG A 9 -20.99 -57.75 23.36
C ARG A 9 -20.40 -58.76 22.30
N PRO A 10 -19.08 -58.82 21.97
CA PRO A 10 -18.35 -58.17 20.82
C PRO A 10 -17.60 -59.13 19.82
N LEU A 11 -16.89 -58.52 18.84
CA LEU A 11 -15.73 -58.97 17.97
C LEU A 11 -16.04 -59.65 16.61
N PRO A 12 -15.13 -59.64 15.59
CA PRO A 12 -13.95 -58.80 15.27
C PRO A 12 -13.94 -58.24 13.80
N ALA A 13 -12.86 -57.51 13.45
CA ALA A 13 -12.63 -56.69 12.25
C ALA A 13 -12.67 -57.39 10.87
N PRO A 14 -12.90 -56.62 9.79
CA PRO A 14 -12.20 -56.78 8.51
C PRO A 14 -11.12 -55.69 8.31
N PRO A 15 -10.03 -56.00 7.60
CA PRO A 15 -8.87 -55.13 7.49
C PRO A 15 -8.90 -54.22 6.26
N HIS A 16 -8.09 -53.17 6.33
CA HIS A 16 -7.55 -52.36 5.23
C HIS A 16 -8.45 -51.30 4.58
N GLY A 17 -8.04 -50.03 4.76
CA GLY A 17 -8.26 -48.99 3.77
C GLY A 17 -8.57 -47.62 4.34
N GLY A 18 -7.56 -46.74 4.39
CA GLY A 18 -7.76 -45.30 4.43
C GLY A 18 -7.64 -44.66 5.81
N ALA A 19 -6.43 -44.23 6.16
CA ALA A 19 -6.24 -43.19 7.17
C ALA A 19 -7.06 -41.94 6.78
N PRO A 20 -7.73 -41.25 7.72
CA PRO A 20 -8.28 -39.93 7.46
C PRO A 20 -7.10 -38.98 7.31
N THR A 21 -6.70 -38.73 6.07
CA THR A 21 -5.79 -37.65 5.71
C THR A 21 -6.44 -36.36 6.14
N THR A 22 -5.96 -35.79 7.24
CA THR A 22 -6.10 -34.38 7.57
C THR A 22 -5.79 -33.58 6.32
N ALA A 23 -6.81 -32.97 5.72
CA ALA A 23 -6.67 -32.06 4.61
C ALA A 23 -5.99 -30.78 5.11
N THR A 24 -4.68 -30.86 5.34
CA THR A 24 -3.82 -29.68 5.38
C THR A 24 -3.86 -29.06 3.99
N LEU A 25 -4.68 -28.03 3.83
CA LEU A 25 -4.61 -27.07 2.74
C LEU A 25 -3.23 -26.40 2.79
N ARG A 26 -2.22 -27.10 2.26
CA ARG A 26 -0.91 -26.54 1.98
C ARG A 26 -1.06 -25.81 0.64
N TRP A 27 -1.26 -24.50 0.70
CA TRP A 27 -1.15 -23.61 -0.45
C TRP A 27 0.23 -23.83 -1.10
N SER A 28 0.26 -24.70 -2.11
CA SER A 28 1.38 -24.87 -3.01
C SER A 28 1.20 -23.84 -4.12
N SER A 29 1.63 -22.60 -3.87
CA SER A 29 1.87 -21.64 -4.95
C SER A 29 3.32 -21.73 -5.40
N ASP A 30 3.67 -22.87 -6.00
CA ASP A 30 4.78 -23.00 -6.95
C ASP A 30 4.28 -22.53 -8.33
N ARG A 31 3.77 -21.31 -8.38
CA ARG A 31 3.55 -20.60 -9.64
C ARG A 31 4.48 -19.41 -9.63
N GLY A 32 5.53 -19.56 -10.43
CA GLY A 32 6.57 -18.56 -10.66
C GLY A 32 5.97 -17.17 -10.66
N TRP A 33 6.50 -16.34 -9.76
CA TRP A 33 6.28 -14.91 -9.78
C TRP A 33 6.74 -14.43 -11.15
N VAL A 34 5.78 -14.26 -12.06
CA VAL A 34 6.06 -13.67 -13.36
C VAL A 34 6.30 -12.20 -13.06
N ASP A 35 7.57 -11.83 -13.06
CA ASP A 35 8.01 -10.45 -13.10
C ASP A 35 7.36 -9.80 -14.33
N ARG A 36 6.25 -9.11 -14.10
CA ARG A 36 5.61 -8.26 -15.09
C ARG A 36 5.52 -6.86 -14.51
N GLY A 37 6.52 -6.06 -14.88
CA GLY A 37 6.24 -4.72 -15.39
C GLY A 37 6.77 -3.58 -14.56
N SER A 38 8.07 -3.34 -14.64
CA SER A 38 8.66 -2.01 -14.89
C SER A 38 10.14 -2.18 -15.24
N PRO A 39 10.74 -1.33 -16.08
CA PRO A 39 12.18 -1.37 -16.29
C PRO A 39 12.84 -1.26 -14.92
N ASP A 40 13.82 -2.13 -14.68
CA ASP A 40 14.60 -2.26 -13.44
C ASP A 40 14.85 -0.87 -12.84
N GLU A 41 14.06 -0.52 -11.81
CA GLU A 41 14.20 0.76 -11.13
C GLU A 41 15.61 0.75 -10.51
N ALA A 42 16.40 1.80 -10.76
CA ALA A 42 17.77 1.83 -10.28
C ALA A 42 17.81 1.53 -8.77
N PRO A 43 18.75 0.72 -8.27
CA PRO A 43 18.74 0.26 -6.89
C PRO A 43 18.77 1.40 -5.87
N GLU A 44 19.39 2.52 -6.24
CA GLU A 44 19.43 3.77 -5.47
C GLU A 44 18.05 4.43 -5.35
N THR A 45 17.24 4.37 -6.40
CA THR A 45 15.86 4.89 -6.43
C THR A 45 14.93 3.95 -5.65
N ALA A 46 15.13 2.63 -5.80
CA ALA A 46 14.42 1.63 -5.03
C ALA A 46 14.73 1.69 -3.52
N ALA A 47 15.86 2.30 -3.13
CA ALA A 47 16.25 2.51 -1.73
C ALA A 47 15.57 3.71 -1.06
N LEU A 48 14.84 4.55 -1.81
CA LEU A 48 14.11 5.68 -1.24
C LEU A 48 13.10 5.21 -0.17
N PRO A 49 13.08 5.83 1.02
CA PRO A 49 12.18 5.44 2.08
C PRO A 49 10.74 5.84 1.76
N MET A 50 9.79 5.03 2.17
CA MET A 50 8.36 5.34 2.11
C MET A 50 7.93 6.18 3.32
N LEU A 51 6.90 7.03 3.18
CA LEU A 51 6.36 7.85 4.26
C LEU A 51 5.99 7.00 5.48
N SER A 52 5.37 5.85 5.26
CA SER A 52 4.99 4.88 6.28
C SER A 52 6.18 4.36 7.09
N GLN A 53 7.38 4.29 6.51
CA GLN A 53 8.61 3.88 7.19
C GLN A 53 9.22 5.02 8.01
N LEU A 54 8.98 6.27 7.60
CA LEU A 54 9.48 7.47 8.27
C LEU A 54 8.55 7.97 9.39
N THR A 55 7.32 7.45 9.48
CA THR A 55 6.27 8.01 10.35
C THR A 55 5.97 7.09 11.54
N THR A 56 6.08 7.62 12.75
CA THR A 56 5.72 6.90 13.99
C THR A 56 4.21 6.67 14.10
N ALA A 57 3.78 5.81 15.04
CA ALA A 57 2.35 5.58 15.29
C ALA A 57 1.63 6.87 15.73
N GLU A 58 2.25 7.64 16.62
CA GLU A 58 1.72 8.91 17.12
C GLU A 58 1.60 9.96 16.00
N GLN A 59 2.65 10.14 15.19
CA GLN A 59 2.61 11.05 14.05
C GLN A 59 1.56 10.64 13.03
N ARG A 60 1.42 9.34 12.76
CA ARG A 60 0.40 8.83 11.82
C ARG A 60 -1.02 9.10 12.32
N TRP A 61 -1.23 9.10 13.63
CA TRP A 61 -2.51 9.48 14.23
C TRP A 61 -2.75 10.98 14.10
N ALA A 62 -1.76 11.82 14.43
CA ALA A 62 -1.85 13.27 14.28
C ALA A 62 -2.08 13.70 12.82
N ASP A 63 -1.34 13.10 11.88
CA ASP A 63 -1.52 13.30 10.44
C ASP A 63 -2.94 12.99 10.01
N ARG A 64 -3.51 11.89 10.50
CA ARG A 64 -4.87 11.48 10.18
C ARG A 64 -5.90 12.47 10.72
N GLU A 65 -5.67 13.02 11.91
CA GLU A 65 -6.56 14.05 12.45
C GLU A 65 -6.52 15.31 11.58
N GLU A 66 -5.32 15.75 11.19
CA GLU A 66 -5.14 16.88 10.27
C GLU A 66 -5.78 16.60 8.90
N ASP A 67 -5.63 15.38 8.37
CA ASP A 67 -6.26 14.95 7.10
C ASP A 67 -7.78 15.12 7.14
N ILE A 68 -8.41 14.87 8.29
CA ILE A 68 -9.86 14.96 8.46
C ILE A 68 -10.31 16.42 8.56
N THR A 69 -9.55 17.25 9.28
CA THR A 69 -10.03 18.60 9.67
C THR A 69 -9.51 19.73 8.80
N ALA A 70 -8.36 19.55 8.13
CA ALA A 70 -7.62 20.66 7.53
C ALA A 70 -7.34 20.49 6.02
N VAL A 71 -7.53 19.30 5.45
CA VAL A 71 -7.29 19.05 4.02
C VAL A 71 -8.64 18.99 3.30
N SER A 72 -8.78 19.76 2.21
CA SER A 72 -10.07 19.94 1.52
C SER A 72 -10.55 18.71 0.74
N GLY A 73 -9.66 17.73 0.54
CA GLY A 73 -9.87 16.58 -0.32
C GLY A 73 -9.60 16.85 -1.79
N ASP A 74 -9.15 18.06 -2.17
CA ASP A 74 -8.70 18.36 -3.53
C ASP A 74 -7.50 17.45 -3.91
N PRO A 75 -7.53 16.75 -5.07
CA PRO A 75 -6.49 15.79 -5.42
C PRO A 75 -5.10 16.43 -5.52
N PHE A 76 -5.01 17.66 -6.01
CA PHE A 76 -3.74 18.38 -6.13
C PHE A 76 -3.19 18.79 -4.75
N GLU A 77 -4.04 19.29 -3.84
CA GLU A 77 -3.67 19.54 -2.45
C GLU A 77 -3.20 18.26 -1.73
N VAL A 78 -3.92 17.16 -1.90
CA VAL A 78 -3.56 15.86 -1.29
C VAL A 78 -2.16 15.42 -1.72
N GLY A 79 -1.81 15.61 -3.01
CA GLY A 79 -0.47 15.37 -3.51
C GLY A 79 0.62 16.21 -2.83
N GLN A 80 0.34 17.50 -2.62
CA GLN A 80 1.26 18.42 -1.92
C GLN A 80 1.43 18.03 -0.45
N VAL A 81 0.34 17.72 0.27
CA VAL A 81 0.42 17.35 1.70
C VAL A 81 1.25 16.09 1.89
N PHE A 82 1.07 15.09 1.03
CA PHE A 82 1.89 13.88 1.07
C PHE A 82 3.38 14.19 0.86
N ALA A 83 3.70 14.92 -0.21
CA ALA A 83 5.08 15.29 -0.54
C ALA A 83 5.74 16.11 0.58
N ARG A 84 4.99 17.06 1.17
CA ARG A 84 5.43 17.89 2.29
C ARG A 84 5.84 17.04 3.48
N ARG A 85 4.95 16.16 3.94
CA ARG A 85 5.20 15.29 5.12
C ARG A 85 6.31 14.30 4.85
N TRP A 86 6.39 13.77 3.64
CA TRP A 86 7.49 12.89 3.23
C TRP A 86 8.81 13.63 3.33
N ALA A 87 8.92 14.80 2.70
CA ALA A 87 10.14 15.61 2.71
C ALA A 87 10.53 16.09 4.11
N GLU A 88 9.57 16.48 4.96
CA GLU A 88 9.82 16.90 6.35
C GLU A 88 10.37 15.78 7.24
N ARG A 89 10.09 14.53 6.89
CA ARG A 89 10.53 13.35 7.64
C ARG A 89 11.78 12.70 7.06
N LEU A 90 12.28 13.19 5.93
CA LEU A 90 13.57 12.77 5.41
C LEU A 90 14.68 13.27 6.31
N VAL A 91 15.55 12.35 6.74
CA VAL A 91 16.76 12.70 7.50
C VAL A 91 17.85 13.28 6.59
N SER A 92 17.85 12.91 5.30
CA SER A 92 18.85 13.32 4.31
C SER A 92 18.20 14.05 3.14
N THR A 93 18.67 15.25 2.85
CA THR A 93 18.25 16.04 1.67
C THR A 93 18.63 15.38 0.34
N ASN A 94 19.65 14.51 0.35
CA ASN A 94 20.07 13.76 -0.84
C ASN A 94 18.96 12.86 -1.41
N HIS A 95 18.05 12.34 -0.56
CA HIS A 95 16.90 11.56 -1.04
C HIS A 95 15.92 12.42 -1.85
N LEU A 96 15.76 13.70 -1.50
CA LEU A 96 14.92 14.64 -2.23
C LEU A 96 15.55 14.98 -3.58
N ASP A 97 16.86 15.25 -3.60
CA ASP A 97 17.61 15.50 -4.83
C ASP A 97 17.55 14.28 -5.75
N ARG A 98 17.74 13.06 -5.20
CA ARG A 98 17.64 11.83 -5.99
C ARG A 98 16.26 11.64 -6.58
N LEU A 99 15.20 11.81 -5.77
CA LEU A 99 13.83 11.76 -6.27
C LEU A 99 13.61 12.77 -7.40
N SER A 100 14.16 13.98 -7.29
CA SER A 100 13.98 15.04 -8.29
C SER A 100 14.50 14.64 -9.69
N THR A 101 15.49 13.74 -9.77
CA THR A 101 16.04 13.25 -11.04
C THR A 101 15.13 12.27 -11.77
N GLU A 102 14.12 11.70 -11.09
CA GLU A 102 13.16 10.75 -11.67
C GLU A 102 12.01 11.45 -12.41
N TYR A 103 11.88 12.77 -12.28
CA TYR A 103 10.86 13.54 -12.97
C TYR A 103 10.88 13.28 -14.50
N PRO A 104 9.72 13.06 -15.15
CA PRO A 104 8.35 13.24 -14.64
C PRO A 104 7.75 12.03 -13.89
N ARG A 105 8.48 10.91 -13.81
CA ARG A 105 7.94 9.66 -13.25
C ARG A 105 8.18 9.60 -11.73
N ILE A 106 7.13 9.33 -10.98
CA ILE A 106 7.27 8.97 -9.56
C ILE A 106 7.68 7.49 -9.45
N PRO A 107 8.71 7.14 -8.65
CA PRO A 107 9.08 5.75 -8.36
C PRO A 107 7.88 4.92 -7.89
N HIS A 108 7.77 3.67 -8.34
CA HIS A 108 6.52 2.91 -8.22
C HIS A 108 6.08 2.72 -6.77
N ARG A 109 7.04 2.52 -5.85
CA ARG A 109 6.78 2.35 -4.41
C ARG A 109 6.19 3.62 -3.79
N ILE A 110 6.71 4.78 -4.18
CA ILE A 110 6.25 6.09 -3.71
C ILE A 110 4.91 6.45 -4.35
N ASP A 111 4.73 6.24 -5.67
CA ASP A 111 3.45 6.47 -6.36
C ASP A 111 2.34 5.61 -5.77
N GLY A 112 2.62 4.32 -5.52
CA GLY A 112 1.66 3.42 -4.89
C GLY A 112 1.28 3.83 -3.46
N GLU A 113 2.22 4.38 -2.69
CA GLU A 113 1.92 4.91 -1.36
C GLU A 113 1.14 6.22 -1.41
N LEU A 114 1.51 7.12 -2.31
CA LEU A 114 0.82 8.39 -2.59
C LEU A 114 -0.66 8.14 -2.95
N LEU A 115 -0.93 7.20 -3.87
CA LEU A 115 -2.30 6.87 -4.26
C LEU A 115 -3.09 6.19 -3.13
N ARG A 116 -2.46 5.33 -2.32
CA ARG A 116 -3.11 4.76 -1.12
C ARG A 116 -3.41 5.80 -0.06
N TYR A 117 -2.56 6.80 0.09
CA TYR A 117 -2.79 7.93 0.97
C TYR A 117 -3.97 8.77 0.46
N ALA A 118 -4.00 9.08 -0.83
CA ALA A 118 -5.05 9.87 -1.47
C ALA A 118 -6.43 9.20 -1.40
N ALA A 119 -6.49 7.87 -1.51
CA ALA A 119 -7.73 7.11 -1.37
C ALA A 119 -8.47 7.33 -0.03
N ARG A 120 -7.77 7.79 1.02
CA ARG A 120 -8.37 8.07 2.34
C ARG A 120 -9.29 9.30 2.34
N PHE A 121 -9.16 10.19 1.35
CA PHE A 121 -9.93 11.42 1.24
C PHE A 121 -11.26 11.25 0.48
N GLY A 122 -11.65 10.01 0.15
CA GLY A 122 -12.88 9.75 -0.59
C GLY A 122 -12.77 10.00 -2.10
N LEU A 123 -11.54 10.16 -2.62
CA LEU A 123 -11.25 10.26 -4.07
C LEU A 123 -11.58 8.98 -4.86
N LEU A 124 -12.11 7.95 -4.21
CA LEU A 124 -12.65 6.75 -4.83
C LEU A 124 -14.12 7.00 -5.23
N ALA A 125 -14.37 7.98 -6.08
CA ALA A 125 -15.72 8.40 -6.45
C ALA A 125 -16.41 7.48 -7.49
N HIS A 126 -15.82 6.35 -7.83
CA HIS A 126 -16.29 5.49 -8.92
C HIS A 126 -16.52 4.04 -8.50
N LYS A 127 -17.37 3.39 -9.30
CA LYS A 127 -18.05 2.09 -9.10
C LYS A 127 -17.17 0.91 -8.66
N ASP A 128 -15.85 1.05 -8.71
CA ASP A 128 -14.84 0.00 -8.50
C ASP A 128 -13.76 0.36 -7.46
N ASP A 129 -14.02 1.33 -6.55
CA ASP A 129 -13.04 1.80 -5.55
C ASP A 129 -11.72 2.30 -6.16
N GLN A 130 -11.80 2.93 -7.34
CA GLN A 130 -10.63 3.48 -8.05
C GLN A 130 -10.65 5.01 -8.01
N ILE A 131 -9.47 5.61 -7.82
CA ILE A 131 -9.24 7.04 -8.11
C ILE A 131 -9.31 7.18 -9.62
N ASP A 132 -10.11 8.14 -10.11
CA ASP A 132 -10.21 8.38 -11.54
C ASP A 132 -8.88 8.88 -12.12
N GLU A 133 -8.73 8.76 -13.44
CA GLU A 133 -7.46 9.06 -14.08
C GLU A 133 -7.10 10.56 -14.02
N GLN A 134 -8.08 11.46 -14.03
CA GLN A 134 -7.85 12.90 -13.92
C GLN A 134 -7.34 13.27 -12.52
N ASP A 135 -7.95 12.70 -11.49
CA ASP A 135 -7.52 12.86 -10.10
C ASP A 135 -6.11 12.29 -9.88
N ARG A 136 -5.77 11.15 -10.50
CA ARG A 136 -4.41 10.59 -10.45
C ARG A 136 -3.39 11.56 -11.04
N TYR A 137 -3.69 12.21 -12.17
CA TYR A 137 -2.80 13.22 -12.73
C TYR A 137 -2.68 14.44 -11.81
N ALA A 138 -3.78 14.91 -11.23
CA ALA A 138 -3.78 16.04 -10.30
C ALA A 138 -2.97 15.76 -9.02
N ILE A 139 -3.11 14.56 -8.43
CA ILE A 139 -2.33 14.12 -7.27
C ILE A 139 -0.83 14.12 -7.59
N ARG A 140 -0.43 13.54 -8.74
CA ARG A 140 0.98 13.51 -9.14
C ARG A 140 1.53 14.90 -9.45
N ALA A 141 0.71 15.77 -10.03
CA ALA A 141 1.09 17.17 -10.29
C ALA A 141 1.31 17.92 -8.97
N GLY A 142 0.42 17.76 -7.99
CA GLY A 142 0.57 18.36 -6.66
C GLY A 142 1.81 17.85 -5.92
N PHE A 143 2.07 16.54 -6.01
CA PHE A 143 3.29 15.94 -5.47
C PHE A 143 4.55 16.60 -6.04
N TRP A 144 4.66 16.69 -7.38
CA TRP A 144 5.83 17.29 -8.02
C TRP A 144 5.96 18.77 -7.73
N ARG A 145 4.84 19.51 -7.66
CA ARG A 145 4.84 20.93 -7.29
C ARG A 145 5.49 21.17 -5.93
N GLU A 146 5.15 20.37 -4.92
CA GLU A 146 5.74 20.50 -3.59
C GLU A 146 7.22 20.09 -3.57
N VAL A 147 7.60 19.03 -4.29
CA VAL A 147 9.01 18.63 -4.42
C VAL A 147 9.83 19.75 -5.06
N ASP A 148 9.32 20.36 -6.14
CA ASP A 148 9.93 21.48 -6.86
C ASP A 148 10.16 22.70 -5.99
N LEU A 149 9.15 23.07 -5.20
CA LEU A 149 9.25 24.17 -4.22
C LEU A 149 10.40 23.94 -3.22
N ARG A 150 10.67 22.69 -2.84
CA ARG A 150 11.71 22.32 -1.86
C ARG A 150 13.10 22.17 -2.47
N THR A 151 13.19 21.68 -3.71
CA THR A 151 14.47 21.57 -4.43
C THR A 151 14.86 22.89 -5.10
N GLY A 152 13.98 23.90 -5.12
CA GLY A 152 14.21 25.16 -5.84
C GLY A 152 14.23 24.99 -7.35
N VAL A 153 13.60 23.93 -7.87
CA VAL A 153 13.51 23.63 -9.30
C VAL A 153 12.20 24.21 -9.80
N GLU A 154 12.24 25.05 -10.83
CA GLU A 154 11.03 25.56 -11.48
C GLU A 154 10.72 24.72 -12.73
N ARG A 155 9.66 23.90 -12.66
CA ARG A 155 9.19 23.11 -13.81
C ARG A 155 7.96 23.78 -14.43
N ALA A 156 7.96 23.90 -15.76
CA ALA A 156 6.79 24.35 -16.50
C ALA A 156 5.66 23.32 -16.35
N SER A 157 4.46 23.80 -15.97
CA SER A 157 3.24 23.01 -15.79
C SER A 157 2.60 22.62 -17.10
#